data_AF-A0A838IJ63-F1
#
_entry.id   AF-A0A838IJ63-F1
#
_cell.length_a   1.000
_cell.length_b   1.000
_cell.length_c   1.000
_cell.angle_alpha   90.00
_cell.angle_beta   90.00
_cell.angle_gamma   90.00
#
_symmetry.space_group_name_H-M   'P 1'
#
loop_
_entity.id
_entity.type
_entity.pdbx_description
1 polymer ?
#
loop_
_entity_poly.entity_id
_entity_poly.type
_entity_poly.pdbx_seq_one_letter_code
_entity_poly.pdbx_strand_id
1 'polypeptide(L)'
;MVRITTTQARAQFADAINRVSYGGERIVLDRNGKDVAALVSIEDLELLQLLEDRIDVAAAKEALADGETINWEGLKKELEL
;
A
#
# COMPACT_ATOMS: atom_id res chain seq x y z
N MET A 1 -6.30 13.72 9.48
CA MET A 1 -5.13 12.82 9.54
C MET A 1 -4.17 13.39 10.57
N VAL A 2 -3.72 12.59 11.52
CA VAL A 2 -2.83 13.04 12.61
C VAL A 2 -1.39 12.72 12.22
N ARG A 3 -0.42 13.56 12.60
CA ARG A 3 1.01 13.31 12.38
C ARG A 3 1.74 13.26 13.71
N ILE A 4 2.57 12.24 13.90
CA ILE A 4 3.42 12.09 15.08
C ILE A 4 4.81 11.63 14.66
N THR A 5 5.82 12.00 15.46
CA THR A 5 7.19 11.54 15.22
C THR A 5 7.32 10.05 15.50
N THR A 6 8.26 9.38 14.86
CA THR A 6 8.59 7.97 15.18
C THR A 6 8.98 7.79 16.65
N THR A 7 9.53 8.83 17.29
CA THR A 7 9.86 8.82 18.72
C THR A 7 8.61 8.83 19.60
N GLN A 8 7.62 9.66 19.27
CA GLN A 8 6.32 9.69 19.97
C GLN A 8 5.55 8.39 19.75
N ALA A 9 5.49 7.90 18.51
CA ALA A 9 4.83 6.64 18.17
C ALA A 9 5.39 5.46 18.97
N ARG A 10 6.72 5.40 19.15
CA ARG A 10 7.36 4.38 20.00
C ARG A 10 6.95 4.50 21.47
N ALA A 11 6.86 5.72 22.00
CA ALA A 11 6.48 5.95 23.40
C ALA A 11 5.00 5.67 23.67
N GLN A 12 4.13 5.82 22.67
CA GLN A 12 2.67 5.74 22.79
C GLN A 12 2.07 4.66 21.87
N PHE A 13 2.83 3.59 21.60
CA PHE A 13 2.48 2.65 20.54
C PHE A 13 1.11 2.00 20.73
N ALA A 14 0.81 1.51 21.94
CA ALA A 14 -0.48 0.88 22.23
C ALA A 14 -1.67 1.85 22.07
N ASP A 15 -1.50 3.11 22.47
CA ASP A 15 -2.53 4.14 22.31
C ASP A 15 -2.76 4.47 20.82
N ALA A 16 -1.67 4.63 20.06
CA ALA A 16 -1.75 4.86 18.62
C ALA A 16 -2.49 3.72 17.90
N ILE A 17 -2.22 2.46 18.26
CA ILE A 17 -2.94 1.30 17.72
C ILE A 17 -4.43 1.36 18.09
N ASN A 18 -4.78 1.62 19.35
CA ASN A 18 -6.18 1.69 19.77
C ASN A 18 -6.96 2.81 19.05
N ARG A 19 -6.33 3.98 18.89
CA ARG A 19 -6.93 5.12 18.17
C ARG A 19 -7.18 4.80 16.70
N VAL A 20 -6.29 4.03 16.07
CA VAL A 20 -6.45 3.59 14.69
C VAL A 20 -7.51 2.48 14.57
N SER A 21 -7.42 1.45 15.41
CA SER A 21 -8.29 0.26 15.34
C SER A 21 -9.73 0.54 15.78
N TYR A 22 -9.93 1.37 16.80
CA TYR A 22 -11.27 1.63 17.38
C TYR A 22 -11.74 3.07 17.19
N GLY A 23 -10.81 4.03 17.12
CA GLY A 23 -11.13 5.44 16.92
C GLY A 23 -11.28 5.85 15.46
N GLY A 24 -10.94 4.96 14.51
CA GLY A 24 -10.97 5.25 13.08
C GLY A 24 -9.94 6.30 12.64
N GLU A 25 -8.92 6.56 13.47
CA GLU A 25 -7.87 7.50 13.12
C GLU A 25 -6.90 6.93 12.08
N ARG A 26 -6.39 7.82 11.22
CA ARG A 26 -5.26 7.55 10.32
C ARG A 26 -4.09 8.42 10.76
N ILE A 27 -2.97 7.78 11.09
CA ILE A 27 -1.80 8.43 11.69
C ILE A 27 -0.60 8.33 10.76
N VAL A 28 0.01 9.46 10.42
CA VAL A 28 1.28 9.53 9.69
C VAL A 28 2.43 9.57 10.69
N LEU A 29 3.43 8.73 10.44
CA LEU A 29 4.69 8.74 11.16
C LEU A 29 5.71 9.59 10.40
N ASP A 30 6.29 10.56 11.07
CA ASP A 30 7.38 11.36 10.53
C ASP A 30 8.72 11.07 11.22
N ARG A 31 9.80 11.17 10.45
CA ARG A 31 11.18 11.11 10.93
C ARG A 31 11.93 12.33 10.42
N ASN A 32 12.38 13.20 11.33
CA ASN A 32 13.05 14.47 11.01
C ASN A 32 12.21 15.36 10.07
N GLY A 33 10.89 15.44 10.30
CA GLY A 33 9.97 16.27 9.51
C GLY A 33 9.58 15.67 8.16
N LYS A 34 9.99 14.44 7.85
CA LYS A 34 9.61 13.72 6.62
C LYS A 34 8.67 12.58 6.95
N ASP A 35 7.57 12.48 6.22
CA ASP A 35 6.65 11.34 6.32
C ASP A 35 7.36 10.06 5.86
N VAL A 36 7.27 9.00 6.66
CA VAL A 36 7.98 7.72 6.41
C VAL A 36 7.08 6.49 6.47
N ALA A 37 5.95 6.56 7.16
CA ALA A 37 4.98 5.47 7.25
C ALA A 37 3.61 6.00 7.70
N ALA A 38 2.58 5.17 7.62
CA ALA A 38 1.28 5.46 8.19
C ALA A 38 0.73 4.24 8.94
N LEU A 39 -0.02 4.48 10.01
CA LEU A 39 -0.90 3.50 10.64
C LEU A 39 -2.33 3.78 10.18
N VAL A 40 -2.98 2.74 9.70
CA VAL A 40 -4.37 2.71 9.25
C VAL A 40 -5.06 1.48 9.84
N SER A 41 -6.39 1.50 9.88
CA SER A 41 -7.16 0.34 10.33
C SER A 41 -6.99 -0.83 9.34
N ILE A 42 -7.32 -2.05 9.78
CA ILE A 42 -7.32 -3.21 8.88
C ILE A 42 -8.32 -3.00 7.73
N GLU A 43 -9.49 -2.44 8.00
CA GLU A 43 -10.49 -2.12 6.98
C GLU A 43 -9.94 -1.16 5.91
N ASP A 44 -9.20 -0.12 6.32
CA ASP A 44 -8.57 0.80 5.38
C ASP A 44 -7.47 0.12 4.57
N LEU A 45 -6.67 -0.77 5.19
CA LEU A 45 -5.65 -1.55 4.50
C LEU A 45 -6.28 -2.47 3.44
N GLU A 46 -7.35 -3.18 3.79
CA GLU A 46 -8.08 -4.06 2.87
C GLU A 46 -8.69 -3.27 1.70
N LEU A 47 -9.22 -2.06 1.97
CA LEU A 47 -9.72 -1.17 0.93
C LEU A 47 -8.61 -0.74 -0.04
N LEU A 48 -7.42 -0.39 0.47
CA LEU A 48 -6.28 -0.03 -0.38
C LEU A 48 -5.87 -1.20 -1.27
N GLN A 49 -5.77 -2.42 -0.72
CA GLN A 49 -5.45 -3.63 -1.49
C GLN A 49 -6.50 -3.90 -2.57
N LEU A 50 -7.79 -3.78 -2.25
CA LEU A 50 -8.86 -3.96 -3.24
C LEU A 50 -8.78 -2.94 -4.39
N LEU A 51 -8.38 -1.69 -4.09
CA LEU A 51 -8.20 -0.66 -5.10
C LEU A 51 -7.00 -0.96 -5.99
N GLU A 52 -5.88 -1.42 -5.42
CA GLU A 52 -4.71 -1.88 -6.18
C GLU A 52 -5.08 -3.03 -7.13
N ASP A 53 -5.74 -4.08 -6.62
CA ASP A 53 -6.19 -5.22 -7.43
C ASP A 53 -7.07 -4.77 -8.62
N ARG A 54 -7.97 -3.81 -8.39
CA ARG A 54 -8.85 -3.29 -9.44
C ARG A 54 -8.10 -2.52 -10.51
N ILE A 55 -7.07 -1.77 -10.13
CA ILE A 55 -6.21 -1.03 -11.06
C ILE A 55 -5.40 -2.01 -11.88
N ASP A 56 -4.78 -3.01 -11.25
CA ASP A 56 -3.98 -4.03 -11.94
C ASP A 56 -4.82 -4.84 -12.93
N VAL A 57 -6.03 -5.24 -12.55
CA VAL A 57 -6.97 -5.92 -13.47
C VAL A 57 -7.36 -5.01 -14.64
N ALA A 58 -7.55 -3.71 -14.40
CA ALA A 58 -7.87 -2.78 -15.48
C ALA A 58 -6.70 -2.63 -16.45
N ALA A 59 -5.47 -2.45 -15.94
CA ALA A 59 -4.26 -2.36 -16.74
C ALA A 59 -4.01 -3.65 -17.56
N ALA A 60 -4.22 -4.83 -16.96
CA ALA A 60 -4.09 -6.10 -17.67
C ALA A 60 -5.11 -6.24 -18.81
N LYS A 61 -6.34 -5.77 -18.62
CA LYS A 61 -7.38 -5.78 -19.67
C LYS A 61 -7.04 -4.82 -20.82
N GLU A 62 -6.48 -3.66 -20.51
CA GLU A 62 -6.03 -2.70 -21.51
C GLU A 62 -4.89 -3.28 -22.36
N ALA A 63 -3.86 -3.85 -21.72
CA ALA A 63 -2.75 -4.50 -22.42
C ALA A 63 -3.22 -5.68 -23.32
N LEU A 64 -4.22 -6.45 -22.87
CA LEU A 64 -4.83 -7.50 -23.69
C LEU A 64 -5.60 -6.95 -24.90
N ALA A 65 -6.21 -5.77 -24.77
CA ALA A 65 -6.99 -5.14 -25.85
C ALA A 65 -6.08 -4.50 -26.91
N ASP A 66 -4.90 -3.99 -26.52
CA ASP A 66 -3.94 -3.37 -27.43
C ASP A 66 -3.28 -4.37 -28.40
N GLY A 67 -3.40 -5.69 -28.13
CA GLY A 67 -3.07 -6.75 -29.08
C GLY A 67 -1.58 -7.09 -29.23
N GLU A 68 -0.70 -6.43 -28.48
CA GLU A 68 0.72 -6.78 -28.41
C GLU A 68 0.93 -8.01 -27.52
N THR A 69 1.04 -9.18 -28.16
CA THR A 69 1.35 -10.44 -27.47
C THR A 69 2.77 -10.89 -27.78
N ILE A 70 3.51 -11.31 -26.76
CA ILE A 70 4.82 -11.94 -26.91
C ILE A 70 4.73 -13.46 -26.65
N ASN A 71 5.59 -14.22 -27.32
CA ASN A 71 5.66 -15.67 -27.13
C ASN A 71 6.26 -16.02 -25.76
N TRP A 72 5.62 -16.93 -25.03
CA TRP A 72 6.03 -17.35 -23.68
C TRP A 72 7.46 -17.94 -23.62
N GLU A 73 7.86 -18.76 -24.59
CA GLU A 73 9.20 -19.35 -24.62
C GLU A 73 10.29 -18.29 -24.85
N GLY A 74 9.99 -17.31 -25.70
CA GLY A 74 10.87 -16.17 -25.96
C GLY A 74 11.05 -15.30 -24.71
N LEU A 75 9.95 -14.94 -24.06
CA LEU A 75 9.96 -14.14 -22.82
C LEU A 75 10.71 -14.85 -21.69
N LYS A 76 10.47 -16.15 -21.53
CA LYS A 76 11.12 -16.96 -20.49
C LYS A 76 12.64 -16.93 -20.64
N LYS A 77 13.14 -17.06 -21.87
CA LYS A 77 14.57 -16.97 -22.18
C LYS A 77 15.15 -15.58 -21.89
N GLU A 78 14.40 -14.51 -22.17
CA GLU A 78 14.81 -13.13 -21.90
C GLU A 78 14.87 -12.81 -20.39
N LEU A 79 13.91 -13.32 -19.62
CA LEU A 79 13.83 -13.11 -18.16
C LEU A 79 14.71 -14.06 -17.35
N GLU A 80 15.49 -14.94 -18.00
CA GLU A 80 16.33 -15.95 -17.35
C GLU A 80 15.57 -16.88 -16.38
N LEU A 81 14.31 -17.20 -16.72
CA LEU A 81 13.44 -18.14 -16.00
C LEU A 81 13.48 -19.56 -16.61
#